data_AF-A0A925FN19-F1
#
_entry.id   AF-A0A925FN19-F1
#
_cell.length_a   1.000
_cell.length_b   1.000
_cell.length_c   1.000
_cell.angle_alpha   90.00
_cell.angle_beta   90.00
_cell.angle_gamma   90.00
#
_symmetry.space_group_name_H-M   'P 1'
#
loop_
_entity.id
_entity.type
_entity.pdbx_description
1 polymer ?
#
loop_
_entity_poly.entity_id
_entity_poly.type
_entity_poly.pdbx_seq_one_letter_code
_entity_poly.pdbx_strand_id
1 'polypeptide(L)' 'MLRDKFVSSVEKTLVDLSRTPLAYPVVYGSEVHRATVKRFPYSIFFTVEKELVIVLSIFHDSRNPIIWRGRIG' A
#
# COMPACT_ATOMS: atom_id res chain seq x y z
N MET A 1 6.74 -13.31 -17.50
CA MET A 1 7.04 -11.92 -17.95
C MET A 1 7.18 -10.99 -16.74
N LEU A 2 7.67 -9.74 -16.89
CA LEU A 2 7.80 -8.79 -15.77
C LEU A 2 6.44 -8.42 -15.15
N ARG A 3 5.39 -8.35 -15.98
CA ARG A 3 4.01 -8.11 -15.56
C ARG A 3 3.53 -9.13 -14.53
N ASP A 4 3.70 -10.42 -14.80
CA ASP A 4 3.22 -11.48 -13.91
C ASP A 4 3.95 -11.43 -12.56
N LYS A 5 5.26 -11.11 -12.59
CA LYS A 5 6.04 -10.92 -11.37
C LYS A 5 5.55 -9.70 -10.57
N PHE A 6 5.18 -8.62 -11.24
CA PHE A 6 4.61 -7.44 -10.58
C PHE A 6 3.26 -7.77 -9.93
N VAL A 7 2.34 -8.37 -10.67
CA VAL A 7 1.01 -8.76 -10.15
C VAL A 7 1.16 -9.69 -8.96
N SER A 8 1.99 -10.74 -9.07
CA SER A 8 2.22 -11.67 -7.97
C SER A 8 2.86 -11.00 -6.74
N SER A 9 3.79 -10.05 -6.93
CA SER A 9 4.36 -9.28 -5.80
C SER A 9 3.30 -8.42 -5.12
N VAL A 10 2.40 -7.77 -5.87
CA VAL A 10 1.31 -6.97 -5.32
C VAL A 10 0.33 -7.84 -4.54
N GLU A 11 -0.14 -8.93 -5.13
CA GLU A 11 -1.05 -9.89 -4.48
C GLU A 11 -0.46 -10.44 -3.18
N LYS A 12 0.83 -10.80 -3.21
CA LYS A 12 1.52 -11.25 -2.01
C LYS A 12 1.55 -10.17 -0.93
N THR A 13 1.88 -8.93 -1.29
CA THR A 13 1.89 -7.82 -0.34
C THR A 13 0.49 -7.56 0.24
N LEU A 14 -0.58 -7.66 -0.57
CA LEU A 14 -1.97 -7.55 -0.10
C LEU A 14 -2.36 -8.66 0.88
N VAL A 15 -2.00 -9.91 0.58
CA VAL A 15 -2.24 -11.05 1.51
C VAL A 15 -1.48 -10.85 2.81
N ASP A 16 -0.20 -10.51 2.74
CA ASP A 16 0.65 -10.33 3.92
C ASP A 16 0.12 -9.18 4.80
N LEU A 17 -0.23 -8.03 4.21
CA LEU A 17 -0.75 -6.89 4.97
C LEU A 17 -2.15 -7.13 5.53
N SER A 18 -2.99 -7.93 4.89
CA SER A 18 -4.33 -8.26 5.42
C SER A 18 -4.27 -9.05 6.73
N ARG A 19 -3.18 -9.79 6.97
CA ARG A 19 -3.00 -10.62 8.18
C ARG A 19 -2.54 -9.81 9.38
N THR A 20 -1.66 -8.84 9.16
CA THR A 20 -1.05 -8.02 10.23
C THR A 20 -0.97 -6.56 9.79
N PRO A 21 -2.10 -5.88 9.54
CA PRO A 21 -2.09 -4.55 8.93
C PRO A 21 -1.46 -3.49 9.83
N LEU A 22 -1.61 -3.63 11.15
CA LEU A 22 -1.06 -2.71 12.15
C LEU A 22 0.46 -2.85 12.34
N ALA A 23 1.10 -3.86 11.74
CA ALA A 23 2.57 -4.00 11.76
C ALA A 23 3.27 -3.04 10.80
N TYR A 24 2.53 -2.45 9.86
CA TYR A 24 3.06 -1.50 8.89
C TYR A 24 3.06 -0.09 9.49
N PRO A 25 4.06 0.76 9.22
CA PRO A 25 4.13 2.08 9.79
C PRO A 25 3.05 3.01 9.21
N VAL A 26 2.50 3.87 10.06
CA VAL A 26 1.73 5.04 9.64
C VAL A 26 2.69 6.06 9.01
N VAL A 27 2.35 6.58 7.83
CA VAL A 27 3.20 7.51 7.05
C VAL A 27 2.50 8.81 6.68
N TYR A 28 1.20 8.93 6.93
CA TYR A 28 0.43 10.15 6.69
C TYR A 28 -0.78 10.22 7.62
N GLY A 29 -1.01 11.38 8.23
CA GLY A 29 -2.02 11.55 9.27
C GLY A 29 -1.79 10.60 10.45
N SER A 30 -2.88 10.13 11.05
CA SER A 30 -2.88 9.18 12.17
C SER A 30 -3.22 7.74 11.79
N GLU A 31 -3.60 7.48 10.54
CA GLU A 31 -4.26 6.23 10.14
C GLU A 31 -3.75 5.61 8.84
N VAL A 32 -2.98 6.34 8.02
CA VAL A 32 -2.55 5.82 6.72
C VAL A 32 -1.25 5.04 6.87
N HIS A 33 -1.36 3.73 6.74
CA HIS A 33 -0.26 2.79 6.74
C HIS A 33 0.34 2.63 5.34
N ARG A 34 1.61 2.20 5.28
CA ARG A 34 2.32 1.92 4.03
C ARG A 34 3.00 0.55 4.04
N ALA A 35 2.71 -0.24 3.01
CA ALA A 35 3.42 -1.47 2.68
C ALA A 35 4.20 -1.31 1.36
N THR A 36 5.47 -1.70 1.33
CA THR A 36 6.26 -1.69 0.09
C THR A 36 6.07 -2.99 -0.69
N VAL A 37 5.96 -2.90 -2.01
CA VAL A 37 5.86 -4.04 -2.91
C VAL A 37 7.27 -4.55 -3.19
N LYS A 38 7.63 -5.72 -2.64
CA LYS A 38 9.00 -6.23 -2.75
C LYS A 38 9.43 -6.36 -4.23
N ARG A 39 10.64 -5.87 -4.54
CA ARG A 39 11.29 -5.86 -5.88
C ARG A 39 10.74 -4.84 -6.88
N PHE A 40 9.72 -4.07 -6.52
CA PHE A 40 9.17 -3.04 -7.39
C PHE A 40 9.10 -1.71 -6.61
N PRO A 41 9.40 -0.57 -7.23
CA PRO A 41 9.33 0.75 -6.58
C PRO A 41 7.87 1.21 -6.46
N TYR A 42 7.05 0.41 -5.79
CA TYR A 42 5.64 0.67 -5.54
C TYR A 42 5.32 0.47 -4.07
N SER A 43 4.43 1.32 -3.56
CA SER A 43 3.88 1.22 -2.22
C SER A 43 2.36 1.10 -2.27
N ILE A 44 1.81 0.29 -1.38
CA ILE A 44 0.38 0.20 -1.08
C ILE A 44 0.11 1.08 0.14
N PHE A 45 -0.74 2.08 -0.03
CA PHE A 45 -1.23 2.95 1.03
C PHE A 45 -2.63 2.52 1.41
N PHE A 46 -2.88 2.34 2.70
CA PHE A 46 -4.14 1.81 3.19
C PHE A 46 -4.48 2.33 4.60
N THR A 47 -5.75 2.25 4.98
CA THR A 47 -6.23 2.46 6.35
C THR A 47 -6.77 1.16 6.92
N VAL A 48 -6.90 1.10 8.25
CA VAL A 48 -7.55 0.00 8.96
C VAL A 48 -8.78 0.56 9.64
N GLU A 49 -9.96 0.17 9.17
CA GLU A 49 -11.24 0.59 9.74
C GLU A 49 -11.95 -0.63 10.31
N LYS A 50 -12.14 -0.65 11.63
CA LYS A 50 -12.65 -1.82 12.38
C LYS A 50 -11.78 -3.06 12.11
N GLU A 51 -12.25 -3.95 11.24
CA GLU A 51 -11.55 -5.20 10.85
C GLU A 51 -11.29 -5.25 9.34
N LEU A 52 -11.45 -4.13 8.64
CA LEU A 52 -11.26 -4.02 7.20
C LEU A 52 -9.99 -3.24 6.87
N VAL A 53 -9.23 -3.77 5.92
CA VAL A 53 -8.16 -3.04 5.25
C VAL A 53 -8.74 -2.34 4.03
N ILE A 54 -8.64 -1.01 3.99
CA ILE A 54 -9.11 -0.21 2.86
C ILE A 54 -7.88 0.28 2.09
N VAL A 55 -7.68 -0.27 0.89
CA VAL A 55 -6.57 0.14 0.02
C VAL A 55 -6.92 1.46 -0.65
N LEU A 56 -6.18 2.51 -0.33
CA LEU A 56 -6.35 3.86 -0.88
C LEU A 56 -5.63 4.01 -2.23
N SER A 57 -4.41 3.47 -2.33
CA SER A 57 -3.66 3.51 -3.58
C SER A 57 -2.54 2.47 -3.64
N ILE A 58 -2.23 2.02 -4.85
CA ILE A 58 -0.98 1.34 -5.20
C ILE A 58 -0.21 2.29 -6.11
N PHE A 59 0.91 2.81 -5.63
CA PHE A 59 1.53 4.00 -6.20
C PHE A 59 3.03 3.82 -6.41
N HIS A 60 3.54 4.25 -7.56
CA HIS A 60 4.97 4.18 -7.88
C HIS A 60 5.75 5.22 -7.07
N ASP A 61 6.79 4.80 -6.34
CA ASP A 61 7.47 5.61 -5.32
C ASP A 61 8.23 6.82 -5.90
N SER A 62 8.62 6.78 -7.18
CA SER A 62 9.25 7.93 -7.85
C SER A 62 8.28 9.05 -8.24
N ARG A 63 6.96 8.83 -8.14
CA ARG A 63 5.96 9.85 -8.49
C ARG A 63 5.72 10.79 -7.31
N ASN A 64 5.29 12.02 -7.60
CA ASN A 64 5.04 13.02 -6.58
C ASN A 64 3.97 12.54 -5.57
N PRO A 65 4.27 12.49 -4.25
CA PRO A 65 3.33 11.98 -3.25
C PRO A 65 2.09 12.84 -3.05
N ILE A 66 2.06 14.09 -3.53
CA ILE A 66 0.84 14.92 -3.55
C ILE A 66 -0.30 14.20 -4.30
N ILE A 67 0.02 13.41 -5.33
CA ILE A 67 -0.97 12.76 -6.18
C ILE A 67 -1.81 11.72 -5.42
N TRP A 68 -1.18 10.85 -4.63
CA TRP A 68 -1.93 9.86 -3.86
C TRP A 68 -2.54 10.46 -2.60
N ARG A 69 -1.89 11.47 -1.99
CA ARG A 69 -2.45 12.19 -0.84
C ARG A 69 -3.74 12.92 -1.19
N GLY A 70 -3.86 13.45 -2.42
CA GLY A 70 -5.11 14.05 -2.91
C GLY A 70 -6.26 13.05 -3.14
N ARG A 71 -6.01 11.75 -2.98
CA ARG A 71 -7.07 10.71 -2.99
C ARG A 71 -7.58 10.40 -1.59
N ILE A 72 -6.95 10.96 -0.57
CA ILE A 72 -7.38 10.87 0.81
C ILE A 72 -8.33 12.05 1.02
N GLY A 73 -9.60 11.73 1.26
CA GLY A 73 -10.64 12.70 1.59
C GLY A 73 -10.52 13.16 3.04
#